data_AF-A0AAY4DJM2-F1
#
_entry.id   AF-A0AAY4DJM2-F1
#
_cell.length_a   1.000
_cell.length_b   1.000
_cell.length_c   1.000
_cell.angle_alpha   90.00
_cell.angle_beta   90.00
_cell.angle_gamma   90.00
#
_symmetry.space_group_name_H-M   'P 1'
#
loop_
_entity.id
_entity.type
_entity.pdbx_description
1 polymer ?
#
loop_
_entity_poly.entity_id
_entity_poly.type
_entity_poly.pdbx_seq_one_letter_code
_entity_poly.pdbx_strand_id
1 'polypeptide(L)'
;MFAKLKKKIAEEAESITSVGADSGDDFASDGSSSRGDDLSSQILRRNDQIRKLEAKLSDYAEQLRLLQKTKDKLEVALEKHQDSSMRKLQEQNEAYQSNRAKMAEGMALALDKKDQEWMEKMASLEQEKASLSARLAEMTEQSLSLFQKRDDLDELEGFQQQELAKVKHMLLRREEQLGQRERELQQKEGQLQTARSERQDDRPNQDTAATAPGPGPVTPNTTVINSADLTDTREINFEYLKHVVLKFMSSREAEAYQLIRAVSVLLRFTREEEDLLKQTLEYKMSWFGSKPAPKGIARPSISGATDHWS
;
A
#
# COMPACT_ATOMS: atom_id res chain seq x y z
N MET A 1 13.79 42.97 42.07
CA MET A 1 14.09 42.62 43.49
C MET A 1 15.45 43.16 43.94
N PHE A 2 16.55 42.91 43.22
CA PHE A 2 17.90 43.36 43.60
C PHE A 2 18.10 44.88 43.78
N ALA A 3 17.40 45.72 42.99
CA ALA A 3 17.52 47.18 43.10
C ALA A 3 16.97 47.75 44.43
N LYS A 4 15.93 47.13 45.00
CA LYS A 4 15.36 47.54 46.29
C LYS A 4 16.28 47.20 47.46
N LEU A 5 17.08 46.14 47.34
CA LEU A 5 18.01 45.72 48.39
C LEU A 5 19.24 46.63 48.47
N LYS A 6 19.77 47.06 47.31
CA LYS A 6 20.91 48.01 47.27
C LYS A 6 20.55 49.37 47.87
N LYS A 7 19.32 49.86 47.64
CA LYS A 7 18.86 51.14 48.20
C LYS A 7 18.79 51.11 49.73
N LYS A 8 18.34 50.00 50.32
CA LYS A 8 18.16 49.88 51.78
C LYS A 8 19.48 49.79 52.54
N ILE A 9 20.52 49.18 51.93
CA ILE A 9 21.87 49.14 52.52
C ILE A 9 22.54 50.52 52.51
N ALA A 10 22.27 51.36 51.50
CA ALA A 10 22.77 52.72 51.45
C ALA A 10 22.11 53.63 52.52
N GLU A 11 20.80 53.47 52.76
CA GLU A 11 20.08 54.25 53.77
C GLU A 11 20.49 53.88 55.22
N GLU A 12 20.90 52.63 55.50
CA GLU A 12 21.38 52.25 56.84
C GLU A 12 22.82 52.70 57.14
N ALA A 13 23.66 52.91 56.12
CA ALA A 13 25.05 53.33 56.30
C ALA A 13 25.20 54.81 56.70
N GLU A 14 24.24 55.67 56.34
CA GLU A 14 24.28 57.11 56.65
C GLU A 14 23.75 57.47 58.05
N SER A 15 23.13 56.52 58.78
CA SER A 15 22.44 56.82 60.05
C SER A 15 23.31 56.68 61.32
N ILE A 16 24.61 56.34 61.22
CA ILE A 16 25.43 55.94 62.39
C ILE A 16 26.56 56.93 62.76
N THR A 17 26.58 58.13 62.21
CA THR A 17 27.63 59.12 62.53
C THR A 17 27.05 60.44 63.06
N SER A 18 26.47 60.42 64.26
CA SER A 18 26.12 61.66 64.97
C SER A 18 25.93 61.41 66.47
N VAL A 19 27.03 61.30 67.22
CA VAL A 19 27.04 61.54 68.67
C VAL A 19 28.31 62.33 68.99
N GLY A 20 28.09 63.62 69.27
CA GLY A 20 29.11 64.61 69.59
C GLY A 20 29.67 64.45 70.99
N ALA A 21 30.86 65.02 71.14
CA ALA A 21 31.66 65.12 72.35
C ALA A 21 30.96 65.92 73.45
N ASP A 22 31.09 65.46 74.70
CA ASP A 22 30.81 66.23 75.91
C ASP A 22 32.05 66.14 76.81
N SER A 23 32.71 67.27 76.99
CA SER A 23 33.99 67.44 77.71
C SER A 23 33.70 68.28 78.94
N GLY A 24 33.49 67.63 80.07
CA GLY A 24 33.33 68.27 81.39
C GLY A 24 34.62 68.10 82.20
N ASP A 25 35.41 69.18 82.24
CA ASP A 25 36.56 69.37 83.12
C ASP A 25 36.09 70.12 84.37
N ASP A 26 36.25 69.51 85.55
CA ASP A 26 36.06 70.17 86.84
C ASP A 26 37.11 69.63 87.83
N PHE A 27 38.19 70.39 87.99
CA PHE A 27 39.26 70.11 88.96
C PHE A 27 39.23 71.14 90.08
N ALA A 28 38.64 70.78 91.22
CA ALA A 28 38.79 71.52 92.47
C ALA A 28 39.86 70.84 93.33
N SER A 29 41.00 71.53 93.53
CA SER A 29 42.02 71.17 94.51
C SER A 29 41.93 72.12 95.71
N ASP A 30 41.61 71.58 96.88
CA ASP A 30 42.00 72.15 98.16
C ASP A 30 42.19 71.01 99.20
N GLY A 31 43.13 71.19 100.12
CA GLY A 31 43.22 70.40 101.35
C GLY A 31 44.40 69.43 101.44
N SER A 32 45.62 69.95 101.64
CA SER A 32 46.75 69.14 102.10
C SER A 32 46.61 68.75 103.56
N SER A 33 46.28 67.49 103.85
CA SER A 33 46.88 66.68 104.95
C SER A 33 46.43 65.21 104.90
N SER A 34 46.37 64.61 103.69
CA SER A 34 46.15 63.17 103.47
C SER A 34 46.57 62.76 102.03
N ARG A 35 47.55 63.47 101.45
CA ARG A 35 47.95 63.34 100.02
C ARG A 35 48.39 61.92 99.64
N GLY A 36 48.88 61.14 100.61
CA GLY A 36 49.20 59.73 100.40
C GLY A 36 47.97 58.83 100.32
N ASP A 37 46.99 59.02 101.21
CA ASP A 37 45.80 58.15 101.31
C ASP A 37 44.74 58.48 100.25
N ASP A 38 44.58 59.75 99.87
CA ASP A 38 43.65 60.18 98.82
C ASP A 38 44.15 59.78 97.41
N LEU A 39 45.46 59.95 97.15
CA LEU A 39 46.09 59.45 95.93
C LEU A 39 46.03 57.92 95.86
N SER A 40 46.24 57.23 96.99
CA SER A 40 46.11 55.77 97.07
C SER A 40 44.67 55.31 96.78
N SER A 41 43.66 56.02 97.31
CA SER A 41 42.24 55.75 97.04
C SER A 41 41.88 55.98 95.57
N GLN A 42 42.43 57.01 94.94
CA GLN A 42 42.24 57.30 93.52
C GLN A 42 42.89 56.22 92.63
N ILE A 43 44.08 55.74 92.99
CA ILE A 43 44.77 54.62 92.31
C ILE A 43 43.94 53.33 92.43
N LEU A 44 43.39 53.02 93.61
CA LEU A 44 42.52 51.87 93.84
C LEU A 44 41.27 51.91 92.94
N ARG A 45 40.56 53.05 92.89
CA ARG A 45 39.38 53.22 92.01
C ARG A 45 39.73 53.06 90.53
N ARG A 46 40.87 53.63 90.09
CA ARG A 46 41.34 53.45 88.71
C ARG A 46 41.72 52.00 88.41
N ASN A 47 42.38 51.30 89.33
CA ASN A 47 42.67 49.87 89.18
C ASN A 47 41.40 49.02 89.09
N ASP A 48 40.37 49.32 89.89
CA ASP A 48 39.09 48.62 89.81
C ASP A 48 38.34 48.94 88.51
N GLN A 49 38.45 50.17 88.00
CA GLN A 49 37.92 50.54 86.69
C GLN A 49 38.68 49.83 85.56
N ILE A 50 40.00 49.73 85.64
CA ILE A 50 40.83 48.96 84.69
C ILE A 50 40.39 47.50 84.68
N ARG A 51 40.25 46.85 85.84
CA ARG A 51 39.76 45.46 85.93
C ARG A 51 38.38 45.28 85.32
N LYS A 52 37.46 46.23 85.55
CA LYS A 52 36.11 46.20 84.93
C LYS A 52 36.17 46.35 83.41
N LEU A 53 37.05 47.20 82.91
CA LEU A 53 37.26 47.39 81.48
C LEU A 53 37.94 46.17 80.85
N GLU A 54 38.91 45.55 81.53
CA GLU A 54 39.55 44.29 81.13
C GLU A 54 38.54 43.15 81.04
N ALA A 55 37.64 43.02 82.03
CA ALA A 55 36.57 42.03 82.00
C ALA A 55 35.63 42.24 80.82
N LYS A 56 35.17 43.47 80.57
CA LYS A 56 34.33 43.80 79.40
C LYS A 56 35.06 43.56 78.08
N LEU A 57 36.36 43.86 78.00
CA LEU A 57 37.17 43.61 76.82
C LEU A 57 37.26 42.10 76.54
N SER A 58 37.40 41.29 77.59
CA SER A 58 37.36 39.83 77.51
C SER A 58 36.00 39.33 77.02
N ASP A 59 34.89 39.82 77.59
CA ASP A 59 33.53 39.45 77.18
C ASP A 59 33.28 39.80 75.69
N TYR A 60 33.72 40.98 75.24
CA TYR A 60 33.61 41.36 73.84
C TYR A 60 34.48 40.49 72.92
N ALA A 61 35.68 40.09 73.35
CA ALA A 61 36.54 39.18 72.59
C ALA A 61 35.89 37.79 72.44
N GLU A 62 35.27 37.28 73.51
CA GLU A 62 34.52 36.02 73.46
C GLU A 62 33.28 36.13 72.56
N GLN A 63 32.53 37.23 72.65
CA GLN A 63 31.37 37.49 71.80
C GLN A 63 31.78 37.57 70.32
N LEU A 64 32.88 38.24 70.01
CA LEU A 64 33.41 38.33 68.64
C LEU A 64 33.80 36.94 68.11
N ARG A 65 34.46 36.10 68.93
CA ARG A 65 34.81 34.73 68.56
C ARG A 65 33.57 33.86 68.33
N LEU A 66 32.53 34.03 69.14
CA LEU A 66 31.26 33.33 68.95
C LEU A 66 30.56 33.77 67.65
N LEU A 67 30.48 35.08 67.42
CA LEU A 67 29.90 35.66 66.20
C LEU A 67 30.65 35.18 64.96
N GLN A 68 31.98 35.17 64.99
CA GLN A 68 32.80 34.64 63.91
C GLN A 68 32.47 33.16 63.63
N LYS A 69 32.41 32.33 64.68
CA LYS A 69 32.04 30.90 64.53
C LYS A 69 30.62 30.72 63.97
N THR A 70 29.68 31.59 64.33
CA THR A 70 28.32 31.54 63.75
C THR A 70 28.30 31.99 62.30
N LYS A 71 29.07 33.03 61.94
CA LYS A 71 29.24 33.50 60.56
C LYS A 71 29.77 32.39 59.66
N ASP A 72 30.88 31.75 60.05
CA ASP A 72 31.51 30.68 59.27
C ASP A 72 30.54 29.49 59.06
N LYS A 73 29.75 29.14 60.09
CA LYS A 73 28.73 28.08 59.97
C LYS A 73 27.62 28.45 59.00
N LEU A 74 27.17 29.71 59.02
CA LEU A 74 26.13 30.20 58.10
C LEU A 74 26.64 30.28 56.67
N GLU A 75 27.90 30.68 56.46
CA GLU A 75 28.55 30.70 55.15
C GLU A 75 28.62 29.29 54.55
N VAL A 76 29.08 28.30 55.32
CA VAL A 76 29.12 26.89 54.87
C VAL A 76 27.72 26.34 54.60
N ALA A 77 26.72 26.69 55.43
CA ALA A 77 25.35 26.24 55.22
C ALA A 77 24.75 26.84 53.93
N LEU A 78 25.05 28.12 53.66
CA LEU A 78 24.61 28.81 52.47
C LEU A 78 25.25 28.22 51.21
N GLU A 79 26.56 27.98 51.22
CA GLU A 79 27.30 27.36 50.11
C GLU A 79 26.74 25.96 49.81
N LYS A 80 26.58 25.10 50.82
CA LYS A 80 25.96 23.78 50.65
C LYS A 80 24.55 23.85 50.09
N HIS A 81 23.75 24.80 50.55
CA HIS A 81 22.39 25.00 50.04
C HIS A 81 22.44 25.42 48.55
N GLN A 82 23.31 26.35 48.19
CA GLN A 82 23.50 26.80 46.80
C GLN A 82 23.97 25.66 45.89
N ASP A 83 24.97 24.90 46.31
CA ASP A 83 25.48 23.73 45.58
C ASP A 83 24.38 22.68 45.38
N SER A 84 23.60 22.40 46.43
CA SER A 84 22.50 21.43 46.34
C SER A 84 21.40 21.91 45.39
N SER A 85 21.12 23.21 45.37
CA SER A 85 20.14 23.81 44.46
C SER A 85 20.64 23.78 43.02
N MET A 86 21.91 24.10 42.79
CA MET A 86 22.53 24.06 41.46
C MET A 86 22.57 22.63 40.92
N ARG A 87 22.98 21.66 41.74
CA ARG A 87 23.02 20.23 41.37
C ARG A 87 21.62 19.72 41.01
N LYS A 88 20.58 20.04 41.79
CA LYS A 88 19.19 19.65 41.47
C LYS A 88 18.72 20.22 40.14
N LEU A 89 19.05 21.49 39.85
CA LEU A 89 18.70 22.11 38.58
C LEU A 89 19.42 21.42 37.40
N GLN A 90 20.69 21.08 37.59
CA GLN A 90 21.48 20.37 36.60
C GLN A 90 20.91 18.97 36.33
N GLU A 91 20.62 18.19 37.39
CA GLU A 91 20.01 16.86 37.27
C GLU A 91 18.65 16.91 36.55
N GLN A 92 17.81 17.90 36.85
CA GLN A 92 16.53 18.09 36.14
C GLN A 92 16.73 18.41 34.65
N ASN A 93 17.73 19.23 34.31
CA ASN A 93 18.05 19.56 32.92
C ASN A 93 18.58 18.33 32.17
N GLU A 94 19.51 17.58 32.76
CA GLU A 94 20.04 16.33 32.20
C GLU A 94 18.93 15.29 32.00
N ALA A 95 18.05 15.12 32.98
CA ALA A 95 16.90 14.22 32.87
C ALA A 95 15.95 14.63 31.75
N TYR A 96 15.66 15.94 31.61
CA TYR A 96 14.82 16.46 30.53
C TYR A 96 15.47 16.22 29.16
N GLN A 97 16.75 16.52 29.02
CA GLN A 97 17.48 16.29 27.76
C GLN A 97 17.54 14.81 27.40
N SER A 98 17.83 13.94 28.37
CA SER A 98 17.84 12.48 28.19
C SER A 98 16.45 11.97 27.77
N ASN A 99 15.38 12.41 28.42
CA ASN A 99 14.02 11.99 28.08
C ASN A 99 13.62 12.46 26.66
N ARG A 100 13.96 13.70 26.31
CA ARG A 100 13.75 14.23 24.97
C ARG A 100 14.52 13.44 23.90
N ALA A 101 15.78 13.08 24.19
CA ALA A 101 16.59 12.26 23.30
C ALA A 101 15.99 10.86 23.12
N LYS A 102 15.57 10.20 24.20
CA LYS A 102 14.90 8.88 24.14
C LYS A 102 13.61 8.92 23.32
N MET A 103 12.81 9.97 23.45
CA MET A 103 11.61 10.13 22.64
C MET A 103 11.93 10.31 21.16
N ALA A 104 12.95 11.12 20.84
CA ALA A 104 13.41 11.30 19.46
C ALA A 104 13.95 9.99 18.85
N GLU A 105 14.74 9.24 19.61
CA GLU A 105 15.27 7.94 19.20
C GLU A 105 14.14 6.91 19.01
N GLY A 106 13.17 6.86 19.92
CA GLY A 106 12.01 5.98 19.77
C GLY A 106 11.16 6.28 18.53
N MET A 107 10.99 7.56 18.19
CA MET A 107 10.33 7.96 16.94
C MET A 107 11.16 7.59 15.71
N ALA A 108 12.48 7.78 15.75
CA ALA A 108 13.37 7.39 14.65
C ALA A 108 13.33 5.87 14.39
N LEU A 109 13.40 5.05 15.45
CA LEU A 109 13.28 3.60 15.34
C LEU A 109 11.92 3.15 14.81
N ALA A 110 10.83 3.83 15.19
CA ALA A 110 9.51 3.52 14.68
C ALA A 110 9.35 3.84 13.18
N LEU A 111 9.99 4.91 12.70
CA LEU A 111 10.05 5.25 11.28
C LEU A 111 10.90 4.25 10.50
N ASP A 112 12.09 3.92 11.00
CA ASP A 112 12.98 2.95 10.35
C ASP A 112 12.32 1.56 10.22
N LYS A 113 11.61 1.12 11.26
CA LYS A 113 10.82 -0.12 11.20
C LYS A 113 9.71 -0.06 10.15
N LYS A 114 9.01 1.08 10.04
CA LYS A 114 8.01 1.26 8.98
C LYS A 114 8.67 1.20 7.62
N ASP A 115 9.76 1.91 7.40
CA ASP A 115 10.48 1.89 6.12
C ASP A 115 10.91 0.46 5.74
N GLN A 116 11.40 -0.32 6.71
CA GLN A 116 11.72 -1.73 6.51
C GLN A 116 10.48 -2.56 6.09
N GLU A 117 9.36 -2.44 6.81
CA GLU A 117 8.10 -3.14 6.48
C GLU A 117 7.63 -2.78 5.05
N TRP A 118 7.75 -1.51 4.65
CA TRP A 118 7.40 -1.05 3.31
C TRP A 118 8.36 -1.59 2.25
N MET A 119 9.67 -1.64 2.52
CA MET A 119 10.64 -2.25 1.61
C MET A 119 10.38 -3.74 1.39
N GLU A 120 10.10 -4.50 2.44
CA GLU A 120 9.76 -5.93 2.36
C GLU A 120 8.47 -6.15 1.55
N LYS A 121 7.47 -5.29 1.76
CA LYS A 121 6.23 -5.33 0.99
C LYS A 121 6.44 -5.00 -0.48
N MET A 122 7.29 -4.02 -0.80
CA MET A 122 7.64 -3.71 -2.18
C MET A 122 8.39 -4.86 -2.84
N ALA A 123 9.36 -5.47 -2.15
CA ALA A 123 10.10 -6.62 -2.67
C ALA A 123 9.19 -7.83 -2.97
N SER A 124 8.24 -8.14 -2.07
CA SER A 124 7.27 -9.22 -2.31
C SER A 124 6.34 -8.94 -3.49
N LEU A 125 5.86 -7.71 -3.64
CA LEU A 125 5.05 -7.30 -4.79
C LEU A 125 5.84 -7.33 -6.10
N GLU A 126 7.11 -6.94 -6.09
CA GLU A 126 7.99 -7.02 -7.26
C GLU A 126 8.23 -8.48 -7.67
N GLN A 127 8.43 -9.37 -6.70
CA GLN A 127 8.56 -10.80 -6.95
C GLN A 127 7.27 -11.41 -7.53
N GLU A 128 6.11 -11.07 -6.97
CA GLU A 128 4.81 -11.53 -7.48
C GLU A 128 4.59 -11.03 -8.91
N LYS A 129 4.85 -9.74 -9.16
CA LYS A 129 4.77 -9.14 -10.50
C LYS A 129 5.68 -9.86 -11.49
N ALA A 130 6.92 -10.15 -11.11
CA ALA A 130 7.86 -10.89 -11.96
C ALA A 130 7.34 -12.30 -12.28
N SER A 131 6.79 -13.02 -11.28
CA SER A 131 6.23 -14.36 -11.47
C SER A 131 5.01 -14.37 -12.40
N LEU A 132 4.10 -13.40 -12.23
CA LEU A 132 2.91 -13.27 -13.07
C LEU A 132 3.29 -12.87 -14.50
N SER A 133 4.28 -11.97 -14.64
CA SER A 133 4.80 -11.59 -15.96
C SER A 133 5.43 -12.77 -16.69
N ALA A 134 6.18 -13.62 -15.99
CA ALA A 134 6.78 -14.82 -16.57
C ALA A 134 5.71 -15.81 -17.03
N ARG A 135 4.67 -16.04 -16.21
CA ARG A 135 3.55 -16.93 -16.56
C ARG A 135 2.74 -16.40 -17.76
N LEU A 136 2.58 -15.08 -17.86
CA LEU A 136 1.91 -14.46 -18.99
C LEU A 136 2.72 -14.62 -20.27
N ALA A 137 4.05 -14.40 -20.21
CA ALA A 137 4.95 -14.65 -21.33
C ALA A 137 4.90 -16.11 -21.81
N GLU A 138 4.94 -17.07 -20.88
CA GLU A 138 4.81 -18.49 -21.19
C GLU A 138 3.48 -18.81 -21.88
N MET A 139 2.36 -18.30 -21.36
CA MET A 139 1.04 -18.49 -21.99
C MET A 139 0.99 -17.89 -23.40
N THR A 140 1.60 -16.72 -23.62
CA THR A 140 1.64 -16.12 -24.95
C THR A 140 2.47 -16.94 -25.94
N GLU A 141 3.60 -17.50 -25.49
CA GLU A 141 4.43 -18.38 -26.31
C GLU A 141 3.71 -19.69 -26.64
N GLN A 142 3.04 -20.30 -25.66
CA GLN A 142 2.21 -21.48 -25.87
C GLN A 142 1.08 -21.20 -26.88
N SER A 143 0.41 -20.05 -26.77
CA SER A 143 -0.63 -19.64 -27.72
C SER A 143 -0.08 -19.48 -29.13
N LEU A 144 1.11 -18.89 -29.30
CA LEU A 144 1.75 -18.72 -30.60
C LEU A 144 2.13 -20.08 -31.20
N SER A 145 2.69 -20.98 -30.40
CA SER A 145 3.04 -22.35 -30.84
C SER A 145 1.80 -23.13 -31.27
N LEU A 146 0.68 -23.01 -30.57
CA LEU A 146 -0.58 -23.65 -30.96
C LEU A 146 -1.14 -23.08 -32.26
N PHE A 147 -0.97 -21.78 -32.51
CA PHE A 147 -1.38 -21.16 -33.76
C PHE A 147 -0.55 -21.70 -34.94
N GLN A 148 0.77 -21.72 -34.81
CA GLN A 148 1.66 -22.29 -35.83
C GLN A 148 1.33 -23.74 -36.15
N LYS A 149 1.09 -24.57 -35.11
CA LYS A 149 0.68 -25.98 -35.31
C LYS A 149 -0.67 -26.12 -36.01
N ARG A 150 -1.58 -25.15 -35.83
CA ARG A 150 -2.87 -25.14 -36.55
C ARG A 150 -2.63 -24.84 -38.03
N ASP A 151 -1.84 -23.81 -38.32
CA ASP A 151 -1.51 -23.44 -39.70
C ASP A 151 -0.83 -24.60 -40.45
N ASP A 152 0.14 -25.27 -39.81
CA ASP A 152 0.81 -26.45 -40.38
C ASP A 152 -0.17 -27.61 -40.66
N LEU A 153 -1.16 -27.82 -39.77
CA LEU A 153 -2.19 -28.84 -39.95
C LEU A 153 -3.13 -28.50 -41.11
N ASP A 154 -3.56 -27.25 -41.21
CA ASP A 154 -4.44 -26.78 -42.28
C ASP A 154 -3.74 -26.89 -43.65
N GLU A 155 -2.43 -26.59 -43.73
CA GLU A 155 -1.63 -26.78 -44.94
C GLU A 155 -1.56 -28.27 -45.33
N LEU A 156 -1.32 -29.14 -44.35
CA LEU A 156 -1.27 -30.59 -44.57
C LEU A 156 -2.61 -31.17 -45.01
N GLU A 157 -3.72 -30.72 -44.41
CA GLU A 157 -5.07 -31.09 -44.81
C GLU A 157 -5.37 -30.64 -46.25
N GLY A 158 -4.92 -29.44 -46.62
CA GLY A 158 -4.98 -28.94 -48.00
C GLY A 158 -4.26 -29.86 -48.99
N PHE A 159 -3.04 -30.31 -48.68
CA PHE A 159 -2.31 -31.28 -49.50
C PHE A 159 -3.03 -32.63 -49.59
N GLN A 160 -3.54 -33.15 -48.47
CA GLN A 160 -4.30 -34.40 -48.46
C GLN A 160 -5.57 -34.32 -49.32
N GLN A 161 -6.30 -33.20 -49.23
CA GLN A 161 -7.50 -32.97 -50.01
C GLN A 161 -7.19 -32.90 -51.51
N GLN A 162 -6.07 -32.27 -51.89
CA GLN A 162 -5.60 -32.22 -53.27
C GLN A 162 -5.24 -33.61 -53.81
N GLU A 163 -4.51 -34.41 -53.05
CA GLU A 163 -4.16 -35.78 -53.43
C GLU A 163 -5.40 -36.66 -53.54
N LEU A 164 -6.35 -36.54 -52.62
CA LEU A 164 -7.62 -37.27 -52.67
C LEU A 164 -8.42 -36.90 -53.92
N ALA A 165 -8.48 -35.61 -54.27
CA ALA A 165 -9.14 -35.15 -55.50
C ALA A 165 -8.48 -35.73 -56.76
N LYS A 166 -7.13 -35.78 -56.81
CA LYS A 166 -6.38 -36.40 -57.92
C LYS A 166 -6.70 -37.90 -58.02
N VAL A 167 -6.67 -38.64 -56.90
CA VAL A 167 -7.01 -40.07 -56.87
C VAL A 167 -8.45 -40.30 -57.33
N LYS A 168 -9.39 -39.51 -56.83
CA LYS A 168 -10.81 -39.59 -57.24
C LYS A 168 -10.97 -39.38 -58.74
N HIS A 169 -10.28 -38.39 -59.32
CA HIS A 169 -10.30 -38.15 -60.76
C HIS A 169 -9.72 -39.32 -61.57
N MET A 170 -8.56 -39.86 -61.15
CA MET A 170 -7.93 -41.00 -61.82
C MET A 170 -8.82 -42.26 -61.78
N LEU A 171 -9.48 -42.49 -60.65
CA LEU A 171 -10.38 -43.63 -60.46
C LEU A 171 -11.62 -43.50 -61.35
N LEU A 172 -12.26 -42.32 -61.37
CA LEU A 172 -13.40 -42.05 -62.23
C LEU A 172 -13.07 -42.30 -63.72
N ARG A 173 -11.91 -41.81 -64.18
CA ARG A 173 -11.45 -42.03 -65.56
C ARG A 173 -11.19 -43.51 -65.87
N ARG A 174 -10.68 -44.27 -64.90
CA ARG A 174 -10.50 -45.73 -65.03
C ARG A 174 -11.84 -46.46 -65.12
N GLU A 175 -12.81 -46.08 -64.29
CA GLU A 175 -14.17 -46.63 -64.33
C GLU A 175 -14.85 -46.36 -65.69
N GLU A 176 -14.71 -45.14 -66.23
CA GLU A 176 -15.22 -44.80 -67.56
C GLU A 176 -14.60 -45.69 -68.66
N GLN A 177 -13.29 -45.93 -68.62
CA GLN A 177 -12.59 -46.79 -69.58
C GLN A 177 -13.01 -48.26 -69.45
N LEU A 178 -13.20 -48.74 -68.22
CA LEU A 178 -13.71 -50.09 -67.96
C LEU A 178 -15.14 -50.25 -68.51
N GLY A 179 -16.02 -49.29 -68.25
CA GLY A 179 -17.39 -49.32 -68.78
C GLY A 179 -17.46 -49.21 -70.30
N GLN A 180 -16.49 -48.57 -70.95
CA GLN A 180 -16.35 -48.60 -72.42
C GLN A 180 -15.94 -49.99 -72.92
N ARG A 181 -14.89 -50.58 -72.32
CA ARG A 181 -14.43 -51.95 -72.64
C ARG A 181 -15.51 -53.00 -72.42
N GLU A 182 -16.29 -52.87 -71.36
CA GLU A 182 -17.37 -53.79 -71.03
C GLU A 182 -18.51 -53.73 -72.06
N ARG A 183 -18.89 -52.53 -72.51
CA ARG A 183 -19.84 -52.36 -73.63
C ARG A 183 -19.32 -52.94 -74.94
N GLU A 184 -18.04 -52.73 -75.27
CA GLU A 184 -17.41 -53.33 -76.45
C GLU A 184 -17.41 -54.86 -76.40
N LEU A 185 -17.13 -55.44 -75.23
CA LEU A 185 -17.19 -56.88 -75.00
C LEU A 185 -18.61 -57.42 -75.15
N GLN A 186 -19.61 -56.78 -74.53
CA GLN A 186 -21.02 -57.17 -74.67
C GLN A 186 -21.49 -57.10 -76.14
N GLN A 187 -21.06 -56.08 -76.88
CA GLN A 187 -21.39 -55.96 -78.30
C GLN A 187 -20.77 -57.10 -79.13
N LYS A 188 -19.50 -57.44 -78.88
CA LYS A 188 -18.82 -58.57 -79.53
C LYS A 188 -19.45 -59.91 -79.16
N GLU A 189 -19.81 -60.10 -77.90
CA GLU A 189 -20.50 -61.30 -77.42
C GLU A 189 -21.86 -61.46 -78.09
N GLY A 190 -22.64 -60.38 -78.19
CA GLY A 190 -23.89 -60.36 -78.95
C GLY A 190 -23.70 -60.74 -80.42
N GLN A 191 -22.70 -60.14 -81.10
CA GLN A 191 -22.36 -60.49 -82.48
C GLN A 191 -21.94 -61.96 -82.63
N LEU A 192 -21.16 -62.50 -81.69
CA LEU A 192 -20.77 -63.91 -81.67
C LEU A 192 -21.96 -64.84 -81.43
N GLN A 193 -22.90 -64.45 -80.56
CA GLN A 193 -24.15 -65.20 -80.35
C GLN A 193 -25.03 -65.19 -81.59
N THR A 194 -25.20 -64.04 -82.26
CA THR A 194 -25.92 -63.95 -83.54
C THR A 194 -25.27 -64.83 -84.60
N ALA A 195 -23.93 -64.74 -84.76
CA ALA A 195 -23.18 -65.59 -85.70
C ALA A 195 -23.22 -67.09 -85.34
N ARG A 196 -23.41 -67.43 -84.06
CA ARG A 196 -23.60 -68.81 -83.59
C ARG A 196 -25.01 -69.31 -83.85
N SER A 197 -26.04 -68.46 -83.67
CA SER A 197 -27.43 -68.75 -84.01
C SER A 197 -27.64 -68.87 -85.52
N GLU A 198 -26.99 -68.04 -86.34
CA GLU A 198 -27.01 -68.16 -87.81
C GLU A 198 -26.36 -69.46 -88.33
N ARG A 199 -25.54 -70.13 -87.50
CA ARG A 199 -24.99 -71.48 -87.78
C ARG A 199 -25.84 -72.62 -87.20
N GLN A 200 -26.85 -72.33 -86.38
CA GLN A 200 -27.71 -73.31 -85.72
C GLN A 200 -29.17 -73.04 -86.10
N ASP A 201 -29.52 -73.30 -87.36
CA ASP A 201 -30.92 -73.40 -87.80
C ASP A 201 -31.18 -74.81 -88.36
N ASP A 202 -31.35 -75.77 -87.44
CA ASP A 202 -32.16 -76.99 -87.65
C ASP A 202 -32.66 -77.54 -86.28
N ARG A 203 -33.72 -76.90 -85.74
CA ARG A 203 -34.84 -77.42 -84.88
C ARG A 203 -34.55 -78.04 -83.46
N PRO A 204 -35.58 -78.21 -82.58
CA PRO A 204 -36.32 -77.17 -81.81
C PRO A 204 -36.55 -77.50 -80.29
N ASN A 205 -37.15 -76.55 -79.53
CA ASN A 205 -37.98 -76.70 -78.29
C ASN A 205 -37.29 -77.25 -77.00
N GLN A 206 -37.66 -76.96 -75.73
CA GLN A 206 -38.84 -76.35 -75.07
C GLN A 206 -38.47 -76.05 -73.58
N ASP A 207 -39.23 -75.14 -72.94
CA ASP A 207 -39.53 -74.97 -71.48
C ASP A 207 -38.39 -74.59 -70.50
N THR A 208 -38.47 -73.56 -69.64
CA THR A 208 -39.50 -73.25 -68.64
C THR A 208 -39.29 -71.86 -67.98
N ALA A 209 -40.41 -71.27 -67.52
CA ALA A 209 -40.59 -70.40 -66.34
C ALA A 209 -39.93 -68.99 -66.26
N ALA A 210 -40.77 -67.94 -66.32
CA ALA A 210 -41.06 -67.10 -65.15
C ALA A 210 -42.12 -66.00 -65.44
N THR A 211 -42.89 -65.72 -64.40
CA THR A 211 -44.11 -64.91 -64.30
C THR A 211 -43.85 -63.41 -64.17
N ALA A 212 -44.49 -62.60 -65.02
CA ALA A 212 -45.25 -61.34 -64.77
C ALA A 212 -44.62 -60.14 -63.97
N PRO A 213 -45.26 -58.94 -63.89
CA PRO A 213 -44.74 -57.70 -64.48
C PRO A 213 -44.49 -56.54 -63.46
N GLY A 214 -43.94 -55.40 -63.94
CA GLY A 214 -43.57 -54.17 -63.17
C GLY A 214 -44.72 -53.43 -62.44
N PRO A 215 -44.54 -52.22 -61.85
CA PRO A 215 -43.75 -51.07 -62.35
C PRO A 215 -42.92 -50.29 -61.28
N GLY A 216 -42.15 -49.26 -61.68
CA GLY A 216 -41.40 -48.35 -60.78
C GLY A 216 -42.32 -47.38 -59.98
N PRO A 217 -41.88 -46.18 -59.54
CA PRO A 217 -40.54 -45.55 -59.39
C PRO A 217 -40.33 -44.94 -57.98
N VAL A 218 -39.11 -44.57 -57.54
CA VAL A 218 -38.93 -43.49 -56.52
C VAL A 218 -37.52 -42.91 -56.50
N THR A 219 -37.48 -41.59 -56.64
CA THR A 219 -36.39 -40.63 -56.47
C THR A 219 -35.81 -40.57 -55.05
N PRO A 220 -34.55 -40.18 -54.85
CA PRO A 220 -34.16 -39.38 -53.70
C PRO A 220 -33.93 -37.93 -54.15
N ASN A 221 -34.82 -37.05 -53.67
CA ASN A 221 -34.68 -35.61 -53.77
C ASN A 221 -33.32 -35.16 -53.23
N THR A 222 -32.56 -34.45 -54.05
CA THR A 222 -31.48 -33.57 -53.59
C THR A 222 -32.12 -32.40 -52.85
N THR A 223 -32.02 -32.41 -51.52
CA THR A 223 -32.33 -31.24 -50.71
C THR A 223 -31.20 -30.24 -50.86
N VAL A 224 -31.41 -29.22 -51.71
CA VAL A 224 -30.61 -27.99 -51.70
C VAL A 224 -31.00 -27.22 -50.44
N ILE A 225 -30.19 -27.34 -49.39
CA ILE A 225 -30.31 -26.47 -48.22
C ILE A 225 -29.45 -25.25 -48.52
N ASN A 226 -30.11 -24.13 -48.79
CA ASN A 226 -29.48 -22.83 -48.95
C ASN A 226 -28.79 -22.44 -47.62
N SER A 227 -27.49 -22.68 -47.52
CA SER A 227 -26.65 -22.36 -46.35
C SER A 227 -26.06 -20.94 -46.38
N ALA A 228 -26.38 -20.14 -47.40
CA ALA A 228 -25.88 -18.77 -47.53
C ALA A 228 -26.59 -17.77 -46.60
N ASP A 229 -27.89 -17.98 -46.34
CA ASP A 229 -28.73 -16.99 -45.62
C ASP A 229 -28.44 -16.93 -44.10
N LEU A 230 -27.96 -18.04 -43.52
CA LEU A 230 -27.57 -18.10 -42.10
C LEU A 230 -26.22 -17.42 -41.84
N THR A 231 -25.35 -17.36 -42.85
CA THR A 231 -23.99 -16.82 -42.71
C THR A 231 -24.04 -15.30 -42.72
N ASP A 232 -24.77 -14.70 -43.67
CA ASP A 232 -25.01 -13.24 -43.71
C ASP A 232 -25.72 -12.75 -42.46
N THR A 233 -26.74 -13.46 -41.98
CA THR A 233 -27.45 -13.07 -40.75
C THR A 233 -26.54 -13.14 -39.52
N ARG A 234 -25.63 -14.11 -39.45
CA ARG A 234 -24.68 -14.26 -38.34
C ARG A 234 -23.60 -13.17 -38.37
N GLU A 235 -23.15 -12.81 -39.57
CA GLU A 235 -22.12 -11.79 -39.79
C GLU A 235 -22.66 -10.36 -39.53
N ILE A 236 -23.88 -10.07 -39.98
CA ILE A 236 -24.62 -8.84 -39.63
C ILE A 236 -24.81 -8.70 -38.11
N ASN A 237 -25.09 -9.81 -37.41
CA ASN A 237 -25.23 -9.82 -35.96
C ASN A 237 -23.91 -9.50 -35.24
N PHE A 238 -22.78 -9.98 -35.75
CA PHE A 238 -21.47 -9.67 -35.16
C PHE A 238 -21.01 -8.25 -35.48
N GLU A 239 -21.29 -7.72 -36.67
CA GLU A 239 -21.04 -6.31 -36.97
C GLU A 239 -21.89 -5.37 -36.12
N TYR A 240 -23.18 -5.67 -35.96
CA TYR A 240 -24.07 -4.90 -35.10
C TYR A 240 -23.64 -4.98 -33.64
N LEU A 241 -23.30 -6.18 -33.15
CA LEU A 241 -22.81 -6.37 -31.79
C LEU A 241 -21.49 -5.63 -31.56
N LYS A 242 -20.56 -5.67 -32.52
CA LYS A 242 -19.30 -4.92 -32.48
C LYS A 242 -19.58 -3.42 -32.39
N HIS A 243 -20.51 -2.90 -33.19
CA HIS A 243 -20.89 -1.49 -33.15
C HIS A 243 -21.56 -1.11 -31.81
N VAL A 244 -22.43 -1.96 -31.27
CA VAL A 244 -23.08 -1.75 -29.96
C VAL A 244 -22.04 -1.75 -28.84
N VAL A 245 -21.09 -2.69 -28.83
CA VAL A 245 -20.00 -2.76 -27.83
C VAL A 245 -19.06 -1.56 -27.96
N LEU A 246 -18.66 -1.19 -29.18
CA LEU A 246 -17.77 -0.06 -29.42
C LEU A 246 -18.43 1.28 -29.03
N LYS A 247 -19.71 1.45 -29.38
CA LYS A 247 -20.51 2.62 -28.97
C LYS A 247 -20.62 2.66 -27.45
N PHE A 248 -20.94 1.54 -26.81
CA PHE A 248 -21.00 1.43 -25.35
C PHE A 248 -19.69 1.82 -24.66
N MET A 249 -18.55 1.32 -25.15
CA MET A 249 -17.23 1.65 -24.60
C MET A 249 -16.81 3.10 -24.83
N SER A 250 -17.40 3.77 -25.83
CA SER A 250 -17.06 5.15 -26.22
C SER A 250 -18.11 6.19 -25.80
N SER A 251 -19.21 5.76 -25.17
CA SER A 251 -20.31 6.62 -24.72
C SER A 251 -19.92 7.44 -23.48
N ARG A 252 -20.53 8.63 -23.34
CA ARG A 252 -20.43 9.47 -22.13
C ARG A 252 -21.28 8.88 -21.00
N GLU A 253 -20.93 9.20 -19.76
CA GLU A 253 -21.51 8.61 -18.53
C GLU A 253 -23.05 8.51 -18.56
N ALA A 254 -23.74 9.60 -18.89
CA ALA A 254 -25.21 9.63 -18.95
C ALA A 254 -25.83 8.71 -20.03
N GLU A 255 -25.18 8.55 -21.19
CA GLU A 255 -25.66 7.69 -22.28
C GLU A 255 -25.38 6.21 -21.99
N ALA A 256 -24.24 5.92 -21.34
CA ALA A 256 -23.85 4.57 -20.98
C ALA A 256 -24.82 3.94 -19.94
N TYR A 257 -25.31 4.68 -18.95
CA TYR A 257 -26.35 4.17 -18.03
C TYR A 257 -27.67 3.85 -18.74
N GLN A 258 -28.06 4.64 -19.74
CA GLN A 258 -29.26 4.36 -20.54
C GLN A 258 -29.08 3.09 -21.38
N LEU A 259 -27.89 2.88 -21.94
CA LEU A 259 -27.54 1.65 -22.65
C LEU A 259 -27.51 0.43 -21.73
N ILE A 260 -26.93 0.54 -20.52
CA ILE A 260 -26.99 -0.53 -19.51
C ILE A 260 -28.46 -0.88 -19.23
N ARG A 261 -29.33 0.10 -18.99
CA ARG A 261 -30.77 -0.15 -18.74
C ARG A 261 -31.47 -0.82 -19.91
N ALA A 262 -31.22 -0.36 -21.14
CA ALA A 262 -31.82 -0.94 -22.33
C ALA A 262 -31.38 -2.39 -22.55
N VAL A 263 -30.07 -2.65 -22.42
CA VAL A 263 -29.48 -3.99 -22.58
C VAL A 263 -29.90 -4.92 -21.43
N SER A 264 -29.98 -4.44 -20.18
CA SER A 264 -30.48 -5.19 -19.03
C SER A 264 -31.90 -5.71 -19.25
N VAL A 265 -32.78 -4.89 -19.84
CA VAL A 265 -34.16 -5.29 -20.12
C VAL A 265 -34.21 -6.29 -21.28
N LEU A 266 -33.44 -6.04 -22.36
CA LEU A 266 -33.42 -6.91 -23.54
C LEU A 266 -32.81 -8.28 -23.28
N LEU A 267 -31.73 -8.34 -22.50
CA LEU A 267 -31.01 -9.58 -22.16
C LEU A 267 -31.41 -10.15 -20.79
N ARG A 268 -32.39 -9.54 -20.12
CA ARG A 268 -32.93 -9.96 -18.82
C ARG A 268 -31.83 -10.15 -17.76
N PHE A 269 -30.96 -9.15 -17.63
CA PHE A 269 -29.95 -9.16 -16.58
C PHE A 269 -30.59 -9.16 -15.19
N THR A 270 -29.92 -9.84 -14.27
CA THR A 270 -30.20 -9.75 -12.85
C THR A 270 -29.77 -8.38 -12.31
N ARG A 271 -30.30 -7.98 -11.14
CA ARG A 271 -29.93 -6.69 -10.53
C ARG A 271 -28.44 -6.64 -10.20
N GLU A 272 -27.88 -7.77 -9.82
CA GLU A 272 -26.48 -7.95 -9.49
C GLU A 272 -25.56 -7.73 -10.69
N GLU A 273 -25.95 -8.25 -11.86
CA GLU A 273 -25.21 -8.07 -13.12
C GLU A 273 -25.28 -6.61 -13.62
N GLU A 274 -26.45 -5.99 -13.52
CA GLU A 274 -26.62 -4.57 -13.86
C GLU A 274 -25.76 -3.66 -12.97
N ASP A 275 -25.76 -3.91 -11.65
CA ASP A 275 -24.98 -3.13 -10.69
C ASP A 275 -23.47 -3.33 -10.89
N LEU A 276 -23.02 -4.53 -11.27
CA LEU A 276 -21.61 -4.78 -11.59
C LEU A 276 -21.14 -3.97 -12.80
N LEU A 277 -21.99 -3.86 -13.83
CA LEU A 277 -21.68 -3.07 -15.02
C LEU A 277 -21.63 -1.57 -14.71
N LYS A 278 -22.54 -1.07 -13.86
CA LYS A 278 -22.52 0.33 -13.40
C LYS A 278 -21.26 0.64 -12.60
N GLN A 279 -20.90 -0.21 -11.63
CA GLN A 279 -19.68 -0.02 -10.83
C GLN A 279 -18.41 -0.09 -11.68
N THR A 280 -18.38 -0.97 -12.69
CA THR A 280 -17.25 -1.08 -13.62
C THR A 280 -17.11 0.15 -14.50
N LEU A 281 -18.24 0.73 -14.94
CA LEU A 281 -18.26 1.97 -15.71
C LEU A 281 -17.79 3.16 -14.86
N GLU A 282 -18.29 3.32 -13.63
CA GLU A 282 -17.86 4.36 -12.69
C GLU A 282 -16.36 4.28 -12.40
N TYR A 283 -15.85 3.07 -12.17
CA TYR A 283 -14.41 2.85 -11.98
C TYR A 283 -13.59 3.24 -13.21
N LYS A 284 -14.03 2.85 -14.41
CA LYS A 284 -13.32 3.19 -15.65
C LYS A 284 -13.27 4.69 -15.93
N MET A 285 -14.28 5.43 -15.47
CA MET A 285 -14.39 6.88 -15.68
C MET A 285 -13.81 7.70 -14.51
N SER A 286 -13.54 7.07 -13.36
CA SER A 286 -12.90 7.71 -12.21
C SER A 286 -11.38 7.69 -12.34
N TRP A 287 -10.75 8.87 -12.34
CA TRP A 287 -9.29 9.01 -12.40
C TRP A 287 -8.57 8.50 -11.14
N PHE A 288 -9.29 8.31 -10.03
CA PHE A 288 -8.74 7.93 -8.71
C PHE A 288 -9.51 6.80 -8.02
N GLY A 289 -10.30 6.01 -8.76
CA GLY A 289 -11.10 4.93 -8.19
C GLY A 289 -10.31 3.63 -8.00
N SER A 290 -10.64 2.87 -6.96
CA SER A 290 -10.21 1.47 -6.78
C SER A 290 -11.10 0.55 -7.64
N LYS A 291 -10.52 -0.47 -8.28
CA LYS A 291 -11.28 -1.44 -9.10
C LYS A 291 -12.40 -2.09 -8.27
N PRO A 292 -13.63 -2.17 -8.77
CA PRO A 292 -14.74 -2.75 -8.02
C PRO A 292 -14.41 -4.21 -7.72
N ALA A 293 -14.48 -4.56 -6.44
CA ALA A 293 -14.14 -5.90 -5.98
C ALA A 293 -15.25 -6.89 -6.40
N PRO A 294 -14.90 -8.06 -6.94
CA PRO A 294 -15.89 -9.11 -7.19
C PRO A 294 -16.52 -9.52 -5.86
N LYS A 295 -17.86 -9.38 -5.76
CA LYS A 295 -18.62 -9.72 -4.55
C LYS A 295 -18.41 -11.21 -4.24
N GLY A 296 -17.70 -11.50 -3.15
CA GLY A 296 -17.42 -12.87 -2.71
C GLY A 296 -16.11 -13.06 -1.94
N ILE A 297 -15.18 -12.10 -1.96
CA ILE A 297 -13.95 -12.16 -1.18
C ILE A 297 -13.93 -10.98 -0.22
N ALA A 298 -14.30 -11.23 1.03
CA ALA A 298 -14.15 -10.28 2.12
C ALA A 298 -12.67 -9.88 2.23
N ARG A 299 -12.35 -8.64 1.86
CA ARG A 299 -11.06 -8.04 2.16
C ARG A 299 -11.17 -7.39 3.54
N PRO A 300 -10.28 -7.67 4.50
CA PRO A 300 -10.32 -7.00 5.79
C PRO A 300 -9.98 -5.52 5.59
N SER A 301 -10.92 -4.65 5.98
CA SER A 301 -10.78 -3.20 6.02
C SER A 301 -9.70 -2.81 7.03
N ILE A 302 -8.67 -2.10 6.59
CA ILE A 302 -7.81 -1.29 7.45
C ILE A 302 -8.06 0.17 7.12
N SER A 303 -9.10 0.72 7.73
CA SER A 303 -9.31 2.16 7.86
C SER A 303 -10.03 2.38 9.17
N GLY A 304 -9.28 2.23 10.28
CA GLY A 304 -9.68 2.77 11.56
C GLY A 304 -9.41 4.26 11.54
N ALA A 305 -10.43 5.05 11.22
CA ALA A 305 -10.47 6.46 11.59
C ALA A 305 -10.91 6.51 13.06
N THR A 306 -9.96 6.71 13.97
CA THR A 306 -10.24 7.21 15.31
C THR A 306 -9.79 8.66 15.36
N ASP A 307 -10.73 9.57 15.06
CA ASP A 307 -10.66 10.95 15.49
C ASP A 307 -11.94 11.25 16.27
N HIS A 308 -11.79 11.50 17.57
CA HIS A 308 -12.06 12.80 18.18
C HIS A 308 -12.52 12.65 19.64
N TRP A 309 -11.68 13.17 20.52
CA TRP A 309 -11.94 13.50 21.91
C TRP A 309 -12.93 14.67 22.03
N SER A 310 -13.98 14.52 22.85
CA SER A 310 -14.54 15.55 23.76
C SER A 310 -15.62 14.87 24.58
#